data_AF-A0A1F9EZC1-F1
#
_entry.id   AF-A0A1F9EZC1-F1
#
_cell.length_a   1.000
_cell.length_b   1.000
_cell.length_c   1.000
_cell.angle_alpha   90.00
_cell.angle_beta   90.00
_cell.angle_gamma   90.00
#
_symmetry.space_group_name_H-M   'P 1'
#
loop_
_entity.id
_entity.type
_entity.pdbx_description
1 polymer ?
#
loop_
_entity_poly.entity_id
_entity_poly.type
_entity_poly.pdbx_seq_one_letter_code
_entity_poly.pdbx_strand_id
1 'polypeptide(L)' 'MDLLTRLGEAFAYADVEAERYDVDGQLIRVATPRTLYRMKRATVRPLDHADAAWLARTFDLDTEER' A
#
# COMPACT_ATOMS: atom_id res chain seq x y z
N MET A 1 0.93 9.96 -18.32
CA MET A 1 1.28 10.81 -17.16
C MET A 1 -0.01 11.07 -16.42
N ASP A 2 -0.21 10.40 -15.28
CA ASP A 2 -1.45 10.48 -14.51
C ASP A 2 -1.21 11.45 -13.34
N LEU A 3 -1.77 12.66 -13.47
CA LEU A 3 -1.62 13.77 -12.54
C LEU A 3 -2.98 13.93 -11.84
N LEU A 4 -3.09 13.40 -10.63
CA LEU A 4 -4.14 13.67 -9.62
C LEU A 4 -5.59 13.22 -9.94
N THR A 5 -5.97 12.95 -11.18
CA THR A 5 -7.38 12.73 -11.56
C THR A 5 -8.00 11.41 -11.11
N ARG A 6 -7.21 10.40 -10.74
CA ARG A 6 -7.70 9.07 -10.31
C ARG A 6 -7.55 8.78 -8.81
N LEU A 7 -7.15 9.78 -8.03
CA LEU A 7 -7.00 9.61 -6.58
C LEU A 7 -8.39 9.37 -5.97
N GLY A 8 -8.62 8.15 -5.45
CA GLY A 8 -9.91 7.73 -4.89
C GLY A 8 -10.72 6.77 -5.76
N GLU A 9 -10.34 6.52 -7.01
CA GLU A 9 -11.06 5.57 -7.89
C GLU A 9 -10.68 4.10 -7.58
N ALA A 10 -9.42 3.86 -7.24
CA ALA A 10 -8.92 2.51 -6.95
C ALA A 10 -9.03 2.11 -5.47
N PHE A 11 -8.99 3.10 -4.56
CA PHE A 11 -9.05 2.90 -3.11
C PHE A 11 -9.70 4.12 -2.44
N ALA A 12 -10.70 3.88 -1.59
CA ALA A 12 -11.19 4.86 -0.62
C ALA A 12 -10.43 4.70 0.71
N TYR A 13 -10.47 5.75 1.56
CA TYR A 13 -9.84 5.69 2.89
C TYR A 13 -10.40 4.55 3.76
N ALA A 14 -11.68 4.23 3.59
CA ALA A 14 -12.34 3.15 4.31
C ALA A 14 -11.81 1.76 3.94
N ASP A 15 -11.24 1.60 2.75
CA ASP A 15 -10.69 0.33 2.26
C ASP A 15 -9.27 0.06 2.80
N VAL A 16 -8.66 1.06 3.45
CA VAL A 16 -7.29 0.95 3.98
C VAL A 16 -7.30 0.16 5.29
N GLU A 17 -7.02 -1.12 5.18
CA GLU A 17 -6.70 -1.95 6.35
C GLU A 17 -5.41 -1.42 6.99
N ALA A 18 -5.47 -1.21 8.31
CA ALA A 18 -4.39 -0.61 9.06
C ALA A 18 -4.24 -1.25 10.44
N GLU A 19 -2.99 -1.36 10.87
CA GLU A 19 -2.59 -1.76 12.21
C GLU A 19 -2.26 -0.53 13.05
N ARG A 20 -2.32 -0.68 14.37
CA ARG A 20 -1.99 0.41 15.30
C ARG A 20 -0.60 0.19 15.89
N TYR A 21 0.23 1.22 15.79
CA TYR A 21 1.57 1.24 16.35
C TYR A 21 1.71 2.38 17.33
N ASP A 22 2.37 2.14 18.45
CA ASP A 22 2.85 3.22 19.32
C ASP A 22 4.16 3.74 18.75
N VAL A 23 4.18 5.04 18.43
CA VAL A 23 5.38 5.73 17.99
C VAL A 23 5.51 6.97 18.87
N ASP A 24 6.56 7.00 19.69
CA ASP A 24 6.84 8.08 20.65
C ASP A 24 5.64 8.39 21.58
N GLY A 25 4.91 7.37 22.04
CA GLY A 25 3.74 7.51 22.92
C GLY A 25 2.46 7.95 22.20
N GLN A 26 2.51 8.07 20.88
CA GLN A 26 1.34 8.36 20.05
C GLN A 26 0.89 7.09 19.31
N LEU A 27 -0.36 6.70 19.51
CA LEU A 27 -0.96 5.61 18.76
C LEU A 27 -1.29 6.11 17.34
N ILE A 28 -0.61 5.54 16.34
CA ILE A 28 -0.81 5.84 14.93
C ILE A 28 -1.38 4.63 14.18
N ARG A 29 -2.13 4.90 13.10
CA ARG A 29 -2.61 3.86 12.17
C ARG A 29 -1.66 3.76 10.99
N VAL A 30 -1.11 2.59 10.75
CA VAL A 30 -0.21 2.30 9.63
C VAL A 30 -0.89 1.28 8.73
N ALA A 31 -0.98 1.58 7.42
CA ALA A 31 -1.56 0.65 6.46
C ALA A 31 -0.78 -0.68 6.44
N THR A 32 -1.50 -1.79 6.34
CA THR A 32 -0.86 -3.12 6.32
C THR A 32 0.03 -3.29 5.09
N PRO A 33 1.09 -4.11 5.14
CA PRO A 33 1.94 -4.39 3.97
C PRO A 33 1.13 -4.84 2.75
N ARG A 34 0.13 -5.69 2.95
CA ARG A 34 -0.80 -6.14 1.90
C ARG A 34 -1.57 -4.99 1.27
N THR A 35 -2.09 -4.06 2.07
CA THR A 35 -2.78 -2.87 1.57
C THR A 35 -1.85 -1.97 0.78
N LEU A 36 -0.63 -1.72 1.28
CA LEU A 36 0.38 -0.93 0.57
C LEU A 36 0.78 -1.56 -0.77
N TYR A 37 0.95 -2.90 -0.81
CA TYR A 37 1.25 -3.62 -2.05
C TYR A 37 0.15 -3.43 -3.09
N ARG A 38 -1.11 -3.67 -2.71
CA ARG A 38 -2.28 -3.50 -3.60
C ARG A 38 -2.38 -2.08 -4.14
N MET A 39 -2.15 -1.07 -3.29
CA MET A 39 -2.18 0.34 -3.69
C MET A 39 -1.06 0.71 -4.66
N LYS A 40 0.13 0.14 -4.52
CA LYS A 40 1.33 0.55 -5.26
C LYS A 40 1.51 -0.18 -6.59
N ARG A 41 1.20 -1.48 -6.66
CA ARG A 41 1.53 -2.34 -7.81
C ARG A 41 0.93 -1.90 -9.15
N ALA A 42 -0.23 -1.24 -9.12
CA ALA A 42 -1.00 -0.86 -10.31
C ALA A 42 -0.85 0.63 -10.69
N THR A 43 -0.02 1.38 -9.97
CA THR A 43 0.26 2.77 -10.31
C THR A 43 1.22 2.85 -11.51
N VAL A 44 1.37 4.03 -12.12
CA VAL A 44 2.30 4.25 -13.24
C VAL A 44 3.67 4.77 -12.79
N ARG A 45 3.87 5.01 -11.48
CA ARG A 45 5.11 5.60 -10.96
C ARG A 45 6.15 4.50 -10.80
N PRO A 46 7.35 4.62 -11.42
CA PRO A 46 8.39 3.60 -11.29
C PRO A 46 8.80 3.29 -9.85
N LEU A 47 8.79 4.31 -8.98
CA LEU A 47 9.09 4.15 -7.56
C LEU A 47 8.07 3.25 -6.85
N ASP A 48 6.77 3.41 -7.15
CA ASP A 48 5.74 2.57 -6.54
C ASP A 48 5.85 1.11 -6.99
N HIS A 49 6.27 0.85 -8.23
CA HIS A 49 6.56 -0.53 -8.67
C HIS A 49 7.75 -1.13 -7.92
N ALA A 50 8.81 -0.35 -7.67
CA ALA A 50 9.95 -0.81 -6.87
C ALA A 50 9.52 -1.12 -5.43
N ASP A 51 8.73 -0.25 -4.82
CA ASP A 51 8.17 -0.45 -3.48
C ASP A 51 7.26 -1.69 -3.42
N ALA A 52 6.40 -1.88 -4.42
CA ALA A 52 5.52 -3.05 -4.51
C ALA A 52 6.33 -4.35 -4.63
N ALA A 53 7.38 -4.37 -5.45
CA ALA A 53 8.26 -5.53 -5.58
C ALA A 53 9.03 -5.83 -4.28
N TRP A 54 9.44 -4.79 -3.54
CA TRP A 54 10.05 -4.97 -2.22
C TRP A 54 9.06 -5.54 -1.21
N LEU A 55 7.85 -4.95 -1.11
CA LEU A 55 6.78 -5.43 -0.22
C LEU A 55 6.43 -6.89 -0.49
N ALA A 56 6.29 -7.26 -1.76
CA ALA A 56 5.99 -8.62 -2.15
C ALA A 56 7.02 -9.63 -1.66
N ARG A 57 8.32 -9.32 -1.81
CA ARG A 57 9.42 -10.19 -1.38
C ARG A 57 9.57 -10.24 0.13
N THR A 58 9.41 -9.09 0.81
CA THR A 58 9.61 -9.00 2.26
C THR A 58 8.47 -9.67 3.04
N PHE A 59 7.25 -9.65 2.51
CA PHE A 59 6.05 -10.15 3.17
C PHE A 59 5.40 -11.35 2.48
N ASP A 60 6.07 -11.95 1.49
CA ASP A 60 5.61 -13.12 0.71
C ASP A 60 4.20 -12.96 0.08
N LEU A 61 3.92 -11.77 -0.47
CA LEU A 61 2.57 -11.39 -0.93
C LEU A 61 2.25 -11.85 -2.36
N ASP A 62 3.24 -12.28 -3.15
CA ASP A 62 3.03 -12.74 -4.53
C ASP A 62 2.30 -14.09 -4.61
N THR A 63 2.27 -14.85 -3.51
CA THR A 63 1.71 -16.20 -3.40
C THR A 63 0.24 -16.21 -2.98
N GLU A 64 -0.24 -15.14 -2.35
CA GLU A 64 -1.60 -15.04 -1.78
C GLU A 64 -2.71 -14.66 -2.79
N GLU A 65 -2.35 -14.30 -4.03
CA GLU A 65 -3.29 -13.86 -5.06
C GLU A 65 -3.58 -14.91 -6.16
N ARG A 66 -3.20 -16.17 -5.95
CA ARG A 66 -3.40 -17.26 -6.91
C ARG A 66 -4.67 -18.08 -6.67
#